data_AF-A0A517P2N4-F1
#
_entry.id   AF-A0A517P2N4-F1
#
_cell.length_a   1.000
_cell.length_b   1.000
_cell.length_c   1.000
_cell.angle_alpha   90.00
_cell.angle_beta   90.00
_cell.angle_gamma   90.00
#
_symmetry.space_group_name_H-M   'P 1'
#
loop_
_entity.id
_entity.type
_entity.pdbx_description
1 polymer ?
#
loop_
_entity_poly.entity_id
_entity_poly.type
_entity_poly.pdbx_seq_one_letter_code
_entity_poly.pdbx_strand_id
1 'polypeptide(L)'
;MSAQTSSNQDSPSASRWRLWVDGCGGFLLLAGNRWTVGGFDQQSPPDLCVRADWPRRSGTIIRQDADYFWQSWQQDDTSLIQPGNLLPTGGSAAMTLDCPSPLSNSATLSLRGPHRFDGHVDAAILVDQVLLMGPTPNCHIRTIENSDQIVLVARGRQWEAQLKGQQNDPPENLDSRQPLVPGERIRIGSLAMTLEPA
;
A
#
# COMPACT_ATOMS: atom_id res chain seq x y z
N MET A 1 -40.60 6.74 -24.37
CA MET A 1 -39.17 7.01 -24.59
C MET A 1 -38.51 6.95 -23.23
N SER A 2 -37.96 5.79 -22.87
CA SER A 2 -37.41 5.53 -21.53
C SER A 2 -35.91 5.77 -21.57
N ALA A 3 -35.42 6.68 -20.72
CA ALA A 3 -34.00 6.99 -20.58
C ALA A 3 -33.29 5.86 -19.83
N GLN A 4 -32.34 5.21 -20.50
CA GLN A 4 -31.35 4.33 -19.87
C GLN A 4 -30.29 5.21 -19.21
N THR A 5 -30.26 5.23 -17.89
CA THR A 5 -29.14 5.77 -17.12
C THR A 5 -27.98 4.79 -17.19
N SER A 6 -26.99 5.11 -18.02
CA SER A 6 -25.72 4.38 -18.11
C SER A 6 -24.92 4.55 -16.81
N SER A 7 -24.89 3.52 -15.97
CA SER A 7 -23.91 3.38 -14.89
C SER A 7 -22.57 3.02 -15.51
N ASN A 8 -21.66 3.98 -15.66
CA ASN A 8 -20.30 3.68 -16.08
C ASN A 8 -19.31 4.59 -15.35
N GLN A 9 -18.68 4.06 -14.31
CA GLN A 9 -17.38 4.52 -13.82
C GLN A 9 -16.56 3.29 -13.43
N ASP A 10 -16.13 2.53 -14.43
CA ASP A 10 -14.89 1.77 -14.32
C ASP A 10 -13.77 2.77 -14.01
N SER A 11 -13.49 2.92 -12.72
CA SER A 11 -12.28 3.60 -12.28
C SER A 11 -11.10 2.78 -12.81
N PRO A 12 -10.03 3.38 -13.35
CA PRO A 12 -8.86 2.63 -13.79
C PRO A 12 -8.39 1.77 -12.61
N SER A 13 -8.38 0.45 -12.79
CA SER A 13 -7.93 -0.50 -11.78
C SER A 13 -6.60 -0.01 -11.23
N ALA A 14 -6.51 0.18 -9.90
CA ALA A 14 -5.27 0.49 -9.22
C ALA A 14 -4.17 -0.45 -9.76
N SER A 15 -2.99 0.09 -10.09
CA SER A 15 -1.88 -0.80 -10.45
C SER A 15 -1.43 -1.51 -9.17
N ARG A 16 -1.68 -2.82 -9.10
CA ARG A 16 -1.43 -3.65 -7.94
C ARG A 16 -0.12 -4.42 -8.09
N TRP A 17 0.72 -4.37 -7.07
CA TRP A 17 2.00 -5.07 -7.02
C TRP A 17 2.17 -5.75 -5.67
N ARG A 18 2.88 -6.87 -5.65
CA ARG A 18 3.41 -7.48 -4.42
C ARG A 18 4.90 -7.17 -4.35
N LEU A 19 5.36 -6.68 -3.21
CA LEU A 19 6.76 -6.50 -2.91
C LEU A 19 7.13 -7.48 -1.79
N TRP A 20 8.03 -8.40 -2.11
CA TRP A 20 8.64 -9.30 -1.15
C TRP A 20 9.95 -8.71 -0.69
N VAL A 21 10.12 -8.53 0.61
CA VAL A 21 11.37 -8.02 1.20
C VAL A 21 11.87 -9.05 2.21
N ASP A 22 13.04 -9.60 1.92
CA ASP A 22 13.63 -10.66 2.74
C ASP A 22 13.86 -10.20 4.18
N GLY A 23 13.49 -11.05 5.13
CA GLY A 23 13.57 -10.76 6.57
C GLY A 23 12.57 -9.72 7.06
N CYS A 24 11.75 -9.12 6.19
CA CYS A 24 10.80 -8.06 6.57
C CYS A 24 9.34 -8.47 6.34
N GLY A 25 9.02 -9.10 5.20
CA GLY A 25 7.66 -9.54 4.90
C GLY A 25 7.21 -9.29 3.47
N GLY A 26 5.91 -9.52 3.23
CA GLY A 26 5.22 -9.25 1.97
C GLY A 26 4.33 -8.02 2.06
N PHE A 27 4.34 -7.17 1.03
CA PHE A 27 3.57 -5.93 1.00
C PHE A 27 2.75 -5.83 -0.27
N LEU A 28 1.46 -5.49 -0.16
CA LEU A 28 0.62 -5.16 -1.31
C LEU A 28 0.75 -3.67 -1.60
N LEU A 29 1.26 -3.30 -2.77
CA LEU A 29 1.40 -1.92 -3.22
C LEU A 29 0.24 -1.60 -4.16
N LEU A 30 -0.57 -0.60 -3.81
CA LEU A 30 -1.73 -0.16 -4.58
C LEU A 30 -1.53 1.27 -5.04
N ALA A 31 -1.17 1.45 -6.32
CA ALA A 31 -1.07 2.77 -6.93
C ALA A 31 -2.46 3.29 -7.33
N GLY A 32 -2.61 4.61 -7.43
CA GLY A 32 -3.87 5.28 -7.75
C GLY A 32 -4.32 6.17 -6.60
N ASN A 33 -5.62 6.49 -6.56
CA ASN A 33 -6.21 7.36 -5.55
C ASN A 33 -7.59 6.86 -5.07
N ARG A 34 -8.04 5.68 -5.52
CA ARG A 34 -9.33 5.10 -5.16
C ARG A 34 -9.19 3.60 -5.07
N TRP A 35 -9.52 3.01 -3.93
CA TRP A 35 -9.35 1.58 -3.67
C TRP A 35 -10.54 1.00 -2.93
N THR A 36 -11.12 -0.05 -3.50
CA THR A 36 -12.22 -0.79 -2.91
C THR A 36 -11.73 -1.70 -1.78
N VAL A 37 -12.53 -1.79 -0.72
CA VAL A 37 -12.20 -2.52 0.51
C VAL A 37 -13.36 -3.44 0.87
N GLY A 38 -13.06 -4.70 1.18
CA GLY A 38 -14.09 -5.65 1.61
C GLY A 38 -13.56 -7.04 1.95
N GLY A 39 -14.49 -7.92 2.25
CA GLY A 39 -14.25 -9.35 2.39
C GLY A 39 -14.02 -10.05 1.06
N PHE A 40 -13.70 -11.35 1.13
CA PHE A 40 -13.46 -12.17 -0.05
C PHE A 40 -14.69 -12.28 -0.97
N ASP A 41 -14.48 -11.98 -2.25
CA ASP A 41 -15.45 -12.16 -3.32
C ASP A 41 -14.76 -12.82 -4.53
N GLN A 42 -15.24 -14.00 -4.91
CA GLN A 42 -14.67 -14.79 -6.00
C GLN A 42 -14.92 -14.17 -7.38
N GLN A 43 -16.02 -13.43 -7.54
CA GLN A 43 -16.42 -12.88 -8.85
C GLN A 43 -15.81 -11.49 -9.10
N SER A 44 -15.68 -10.70 -8.03
CA SER A 44 -15.20 -9.32 -8.11
C SER A 44 -14.44 -8.96 -6.83
N PRO A 45 -13.21 -9.48 -6.66
CA PRO A 45 -12.44 -9.21 -5.45
C PRO A 45 -12.13 -7.71 -5.31
N PRO A 46 -12.24 -7.13 -4.11
CA PRO A 46 -11.84 -5.75 -3.88
C PRO A 46 -10.32 -5.56 -4.03
N ASP A 47 -9.89 -4.32 -4.24
CA ASP A 47 -8.46 -3.95 -4.28
C ASP A 47 -7.75 -4.35 -2.98
N LEU A 48 -8.45 -4.20 -1.85
CA LEU A 48 -8.07 -4.61 -0.51
C LEU A 48 -9.06 -5.64 0.02
N CYS A 49 -8.68 -6.91 -0.11
CA CYS A 49 -9.43 -8.03 0.41
C CYS A 49 -8.93 -8.44 1.79
N VAL A 50 -9.84 -8.54 2.76
CA VAL A 50 -9.55 -9.02 4.12
C VAL A 50 -10.21 -10.38 4.34
N ARG A 51 -9.45 -11.36 4.86
CA ARG A 51 -9.98 -12.68 5.19
C ARG A 51 -10.61 -12.68 6.58
N ALA A 52 -11.78 -12.06 6.67
CA ALA A 52 -12.59 -11.96 7.88
C ALA A 52 -14.10 -11.97 7.52
N ASP A 53 -14.95 -11.83 8.52
CA ASP A 53 -16.41 -11.69 8.41
C ASP A 53 -16.85 -10.30 7.91
N TRP A 54 -16.04 -9.65 7.07
CA TRP A 54 -16.39 -8.37 6.47
C TRP A 54 -17.41 -8.54 5.34
N PRO A 55 -18.30 -7.55 5.11
CA PRO A 55 -19.09 -7.47 3.89
C PRO A 55 -18.19 -7.55 2.66
N ARG A 56 -18.66 -8.20 1.58
CA ARG A 56 -17.92 -8.27 0.30
C ARG A 56 -17.53 -6.89 -0.25
N ARG A 57 -18.38 -5.89 0.03
CA ARG A 57 -18.13 -4.47 -0.24
C ARG A 57 -18.37 -3.69 1.05
N SER A 58 -17.29 -3.38 1.77
CA SER A 58 -17.37 -2.56 2.98
C SER A 58 -17.38 -1.07 2.62
N GLY A 59 -16.50 -0.66 1.70
CA GLY A 59 -16.39 0.73 1.29
C GLY A 59 -15.22 0.97 0.36
N THR A 60 -14.87 2.24 0.17
CA THR A 60 -13.80 2.70 -0.70
C THR A 60 -12.93 3.70 0.04
N ILE A 61 -11.60 3.53 -0.04
CA ILE A 61 -10.65 4.54 0.39
C ILE A 61 -10.37 5.46 -0.79
N ILE A 62 -10.45 6.77 -0.59
CA ILE A 62 -10.19 7.79 -1.59
C ILE A 62 -9.08 8.70 -1.07
N ARG A 63 -8.01 8.88 -1.84
CA ARG A 63 -6.98 9.89 -1.56
C ARG A 63 -7.30 11.17 -2.31
N GLN A 64 -7.29 12.29 -1.60
CA GLN A 64 -7.32 13.64 -2.18
C GLN A 64 -6.14 14.42 -1.60
N ASP A 65 -5.17 14.72 -2.45
CA ASP A 65 -3.87 15.29 -2.06
C ASP A 65 -3.17 14.45 -0.97
N ALA A 66 -3.03 14.99 0.24
CA ALA A 66 -2.40 14.33 1.38
C ALA A 66 -3.42 13.62 2.30
N ASP A 67 -4.72 13.86 2.10
CA ASP A 67 -5.78 13.36 2.95
C ASP A 67 -6.43 12.09 2.38
N TYR A 68 -6.93 11.26 3.29
CA TYR A 68 -7.59 10.00 2.98
C TYR A 68 -9.01 10.01 3.51
N PHE A 69 -9.95 9.54 2.69
CA PHE A 69 -11.37 9.51 3.00
C PHE A 69 -11.90 8.08 2.90
N TRP A 70 -12.79 7.72 3.80
CA TRP A 70 -13.58 6.51 3.74
C TRP A 70 -14.96 6.83 3.16
N GLN A 71 -15.30 6.21 2.04
CA GLN A 71 -16.64 6.21 1.47
C GLN A 71 -17.34 4.89 1.81
N SER A 72 -18.37 4.92 2.66
CA SER A 72 -19.13 3.73 3.05
C SER A 72 -19.99 3.25 1.90
N TRP A 73 -20.00 1.93 1.65
CA TRP A 73 -20.91 1.37 0.65
C TRP A 73 -22.36 1.29 1.16
N GLN A 74 -22.55 1.14 2.47
CA GLN A 74 -23.89 0.96 3.05
C GLN A 74 -24.61 2.27 3.31
N GLN A 75 -23.87 3.30 3.72
CA GLN A 75 -24.42 4.58 4.16
C GLN A 75 -24.34 5.68 3.09
N ASP A 76 -23.59 5.44 2.01
CA ASP A 76 -23.28 6.42 0.96
C ASP A 76 -22.76 7.76 1.52
N ASP A 77 -22.03 7.68 2.64
CA ASP A 77 -21.38 8.80 3.30
C ASP A 77 -19.87 8.77 3.06
N THR A 78 -19.24 9.94 3.17
CA THR A 78 -17.79 10.09 3.06
C THR A 78 -17.26 10.80 4.29
N SER A 79 -16.24 10.22 4.92
CA SER A 79 -15.62 10.75 6.14
C SER A 79 -14.10 10.78 6.04
N LEU A 80 -13.48 11.76 6.68
CA LEU A 80 -12.02 11.88 6.75
C LEU A 80 -11.45 10.78 7.64
N ILE A 81 -10.47 10.04 7.14
CA ILE A 81 -9.72 9.04 7.90
C ILE A 81 -8.63 9.75 8.68
N GLN A 82 -8.72 9.68 10.01
CA GLN A 82 -7.64 10.13 10.88
C GLN A 82 -6.58 9.03 10.97
N PRO A 83 -5.29 9.32 10.69
CA PRO A 83 -4.23 8.33 10.81
C PRO A 83 -4.19 7.67 12.19
N GLY A 84 -3.97 6.35 12.22
CA GLY A 84 -3.95 5.53 13.43
C GLY A 84 -5.33 5.11 13.96
N ASN A 85 -6.42 5.73 13.48
CA ASN A 85 -7.77 5.34 13.88
C ASN A 85 -8.25 4.12 13.09
N LEU A 86 -9.22 3.42 13.69
CA LEU A 86 -9.87 2.28 13.05
C LEU A 86 -10.78 2.74 11.92
N LEU A 87 -10.71 2.05 10.78
CA LEU A 87 -11.63 2.24 9.67
C LEU A 87 -13.00 1.63 10.01
N PRO A 88 -14.12 2.25 9.58
CA PRO A 88 -15.47 1.79 9.91
C PRO A 88 -15.93 0.67 8.94
N THR A 89 -15.22 -0.46 8.95
CA THR A 89 -15.40 -1.54 7.96
C THR A 89 -16.46 -2.58 8.32
N GLY A 90 -16.92 -2.58 9.58
CA GLY A 90 -17.87 -3.57 10.13
C GLY A 90 -17.26 -4.97 10.24
N GLY A 91 -17.54 -5.70 11.34
CA GLY A 91 -17.04 -7.07 11.56
C GLY A 91 -15.84 -7.15 12.52
N SER A 92 -15.21 -8.32 12.55
CA SER A 92 -14.19 -8.69 13.55
C SER A 92 -12.79 -8.14 13.26
N ALA A 93 -12.44 -7.91 11.99
CA ALA A 93 -11.14 -7.38 11.64
C ALA A 93 -11.07 -5.85 11.84
N ALA A 94 -10.01 -5.41 12.50
CA ALA A 94 -9.75 -4.02 12.81
C ALA A 94 -8.58 -3.52 11.95
N MET A 95 -8.86 -2.60 11.04
CA MET A 95 -7.89 -2.01 10.12
C MET A 95 -7.57 -0.57 10.52
N THR A 96 -6.30 -0.19 10.47
CA THR A 96 -5.84 1.20 10.59
C THR A 96 -5.20 1.65 9.29
N LEU A 97 -5.25 2.96 9.05
CA LEU A 97 -4.44 3.65 8.05
C LEU A 97 -3.47 4.56 8.78
N ASP A 98 -2.19 4.50 8.44
CA ASP A 98 -1.14 5.35 9.00
C ASP A 98 -0.39 6.07 7.87
N CYS A 99 -0.06 7.34 8.07
CA CYS A 99 0.76 8.13 7.14
C CYS A 99 2.14 8.36 7.79
N PRO A 100 3.09 7.41 7.64
CA PRO A 100 4.30 7.40 8.45
C PRO A 100 5.29 8.53 8.11
N SER A 101 5.24 9.07 6.88
CA SER A 101 6.16 10.11 6.45
C SER A 101 5.42 11.39 6.10
N PRO A 102 5.82 12.56 6.64
CA PRO A 102 5.28 13.86 6.19
C PRO A 102 5.78 14.26 4.79
N LEU A 103 6.75 13.55 4.24
CA LEU A 103 7.35 13.82 2.92
C LEU A 103 6.75 12.95 1.81
N SER A 104 5.78 12.10 2.13
CA SER A 104 5.07 11.27 1.16
C SER A 104 3.59 11.23 1.49
N ASN A 105 2.77 11.38 0.47
CA ASN A 105 1.32 11.19 0.60
C ASN A 105 0.93 9.71 0.61
N SER A 106 1.90 8.77 0.64
CA SER A 106 1.61 7.34 0.71
C SER A 106 1.20 6.94 2.13
N ALA A 107 0.35 5.92 2.25
CA ALA A 107 -0.14 5.44 3.53
C ALA A 107 -0.01 3.93 3.66
N THR A 108 0.17 3.46 4.90
CA THR A 108 0.24 2.04 5.24
C THR A 108 -1.07 1.62 5.90
N LEU A 109 -1.67 0.56 5.38
CA LEU A 109 -2.81 -0.12 5.97
C LEU A 109 -2.34 -1.37 6.72
N SER A 110 -2.77 -1.50 7.97
CA SER A 110 -2.45 -2.65 8.81
C SER A 110 -3.70 -3.27 9.41
N LEU A 111 -3.66 -4.59 9.62
CA LEU A 111 -4.72 -5.32 10.31
C LEU A 111 -4.23 -5.73 11.69
N ARG A 112 -5.09 -5.55 12.70
CA ARG A 112 -4.84 -6.15 14.01
C ARG A 112 -5.05 -7.66 13.93
N GLY A 113 -4.11 -8.40 14.51
CA GLY A 113 -4.18 -9.86 14.60
C GLY A 113 -5.49 -10.32 15.27
N PRO A 114 -5.99 -11.52 14.92
CA PRO A 114 -5.35 -12.55 14.08
C PRO A 114 -5.61 -12.42 12.56
N HIS A 115 -6.23 -11.33 12.11
CA HIS A 115 -6.69 -11.18 10.72
C HIS A 115 -5.56 -10.90 9.74
N ARG A 116 -5.79 -11.24 8.46
CA ARG A 116 -4.81 -11.03 7.38
C ARG A 116 -5.48 -10.51 6.13
N PHE A 117 -4.72 -9.76 5.34
CA PHE A 117 -5.05 -9.48 3.96
C PHE A 117 -4.99 -10.77 3.14
N ASP A 118 -5.70 -10.80 2.03
CA ASP A 118 -5.54 -11.87 1.06
C ASP A 118 -4.17 -11.79 0.36
N GLY A 119 -3.71 -12.91 -0.23
CA GLY A 119 -2.43 -12.95 -0.93
C GLY A 119 -1.18 -12.97 -0.02
N HIS A 120 -1.34 -13.30 1.27
CA HIS A 120 -0.24 -13.50 2.23
C HIS A 120 0.67 -12.29 2.42
N VAL A 121 0.12 -11.08 2.38
CA VAL A 121 0.84 -9.84 2.70
C VAL A 121 0.64 -9.45 4.16
N ASP A 122 1.67 -8.86 4.76
CA ASP A 122 1.71 -8.40 6.14
C ASP A 122 1.08 -7.00 6.30
N ALA A 123 1.18 -6.18 5.26
CA ALA A 123 0.54 -4.87 5.16
C ALA A 123 0.20 -4.52 3.72
N ALA A 124 -0.73 -3.58 3.54
CA ALA A 124 -0.96 -2.93 2.26
C ALA A 124 -0.47 -1.49 2.30
N ILE A 125 -0.02 -0.96 1.17
CA ILE A 125 0.50 0.40 1.04
C ILE A 125 -0.25 1.09 -0.10
N LEU A 126 -0.91 2.19 0.22
CA LEU A 126 -1.56 3.08 -0.73
C LEU A 126 -0.48 4.02 -1.29
N VAL A 127 -0.06 3.76 -2.52
CA VAL A 127 1.13 4.37 -3.11
C VAL A 127 0.76 5.69 -3.77
N ASP A 128 1.50 6.73 -3.45
CA ASP A 128 1.58 7.94 -4.27
C ASP A 128 2.78 7.87 -5.21
N GLN A 129 3.92 8.44 -4.81
CA GLN A 129 5.15 8.41 -5.61
C GLN A 129 6.34 7.82 -4.86
N VAL A 130 6.43 8.03 -3.55
CA VAL A 130 7.63 7.70 -2.77
C VAL A 130 7.26 6.81 -1.59
N LEU A 131 7.93 5.68 -1.45
CA LEU A 131 7.90 4.86 -0.24
C LEU A 131 9.26 4.92 0.45
N LEU A 132 9.21 4.93 1.77
CA LEU A 132 10.39 4.87 2.63
C LEU A 132 10.45 3.50 3.28
N MET A 133 11.61 2.86 3.19
CA MET A 133 11.92 1.59 3.82
C MET A 133 13.13 1.78 4.73
N GLY A 134 13.08 1.24 5.94
CA GLY A 134 14.18 1.35 6.90
C GLY A 134 13.74 1.11 8.35
N PRO A 135 14.64 1.29 9.32
CA PRO A 135 14.39 0.92 10.72
C PRO A 135 13.51 1.92 11.49
N THR A 136 13.29 3.12 10.93
CA THR A 136 12.62 4.20 11.65
C THR A 136 11.10 4.09 11.58
N PRO A 137 10.36 4.63 12.58
CA PRO A 137 8.89 4.68 12.53
C PRO A 137 8.32 5.47 11.35
N ASN A 138 9.13 6.35 10.72
CA ASN A 138 8.72 7.17 9.59
C ASN A 138 8.78 6.44 8.24
N CYS A 139 9.09 5.13 8.27
CA CYS A 139 9.13 4.27 7.09
C CYS A 139 7.81 3.53 6.91
N HIS A 140 7.38 3.43 5.66
CA HIS A 140 6.19 2.68 5.24
C HIS A 140 6.42 1.17 5.40
N ILE A 141 7.66 0.74 5.13
CA ILE A 141 8.12 -0.63 5.34
C ILE A 141 9.22 -0.57 6.40
N ARG A 142 8.96 -1.14 7.57
CA ARG A 142 9.93 -1.16 8.67
C ARG A 142 10.85 -2.36 8.56
N THR A 143 12.15 -2.10 8.68
CA THR A 143 13.20 -3.13 8.67
C THR A 143 13.78 -3.25 10.06
N ILE A 144 13.47 -4.32 10.79
CA ILE A 144 13.87 -4.44 12.20
C ILE A 144 15.35 -4.84 12.33
N GLU A 145 15.82 -5.73 11.46
CA GLU A 145 17.18 -6.31 11.55
C GLU A 145 18.21 -5.51 10.75
N ASN A 146 17.79 -4.47 10.04
CA ASN A 146 18.60 -3.78 9.05
C ASN A 146 18.54 -2.26 9.24
N SER A 147 19.70 -1.59 9.19
CA SER A 147 19.85 -0.16 9.37
C SER A 147 19.75 0.66 8.07
N ASP A 148 19.74 0.00 6.91
CA ASP A 148 19.70 0.67 5.61
C ASP A 148 18.39 1.44 5.45
N GLN A 149 18.52 2.63 4.86
CA GLN A 149 17.38 3.44 4.48
C GLN A 149 17.26 3.43 2.97
N ILE A 150 16.17 2.86 2.46
CA ILE A 150 15.90 2.72 1.03
C ILE A 150 14.69 3.57 0.68
N VAL A 151 14.80 4.30 -0.42
CA VAL A 151 13.72 5.05 -1.03
C VAL A 151 13.24 4.26 -2.25
N LEU A 152 11.96 3.91 -2.28
CA LEU A 152 11.32 3.37 -3.47
C LEU A 152 10.57 4.48 -4.18
N VAL A 153 10.77 4.63 -5.47
CA VAL A 153 10.09 5.63 -6.30
C VAL A 153 9.23 4.93 -7.35
N ALA A 154 7.93 5.23 -7.35
CA ALA A 154 6.98 4.75 -8.33
C ALA A 154 6.75 5.81 -9.41
N ARG A 155 6.88 5.41 -10.68
CA ARG A 155 6.60 6.24 -11.86
C ARG A 155 5.70 5.46 -12.81
N GLY A 156 4.39 5.58 -12.60
CA GLY A 156 3.41 4.77 -13.33
C GLY A 156 3.58 3.28 -13.00
N ARG A 157 4.11 2.50 -13.96
CA ARG A 157 4.40 1.06 -13.80
C ARG A 157 5.87 0.75 -13.52
N GLN A 158 6.73 1.76 -13.53
CA GLN A 158 8.15 1.62 -13.26
C GLN A 158 8.44 1.90 -11.79
N TRP A 159 9.36 1.13 -11.25
CA TRP A 159 9.79 1.21 -9.87
C TRP A 159 11.30 1.28 -9.80
N GLU A 160 11.82 2.17 -8.97
CA GLU A 160 13.24 2.31 -8.69
C GLU A 160 13.48 2.25 -7.19
N ALA A 161 14.54 1.57 -6.78
CA ALA A 161 15.04 1.56 -5.41
C ALA A 161 16.34 2.36 -5.35
N GLN A 162 16.48 3.21 -4.34
CA GLN A 162 17.68 3.98 -4.06
C GLN A 162 18.11 3.76 -2.61
N LEU A 163 19.37 3.37 -2.41
CA LEU A 163 19.98 3.40 -1.08
C LEU A 163 20.26 4.87 -0.73
N LYS A 164 19.75 5.31 0.41
CA LYS A 164 20.07 6.64 0.92
C LYS A 164 21.39 6.54 1.67
N GLY A 165 22.44 7.14 1.13
CA GLY A 165 23.73 7.18 1.80
C GLY A 165 23.62 7.81 3.18
N GLN A 166 24.34 7.26 4.14
CA GLN A 166 24.57 7.89 5.43
C GLN A 166 25.51 9.09 5.26
N GLN A 167 25.42 10.08 6.14
CA GLN A 167 26.22 11.31 6.07
C GLN A 167 27.75 11.06 6.06
N ASN A 168 28.19 9.87 6.46
CA ASN A 168 29.58 9.45 6.50
C ASN A 168 29.96 8.41 5.42
N ASP A 169 29.04 8.05 4.52
CA ASP A 169 29.33 7.05 3.50
C ASP A 169 30.31 7.59 2.44
N PRO A 170 31.23 6.75 1.94
CA PRO A 170 32.09 7.11 0.82
C PRO A 170 31.23 7.43 -0.41
N PRO A 171 31.67 8.37 -1.27
CA PRO A 171 30.85 8.92 -2.35
C PRO A 171 30.39 7.89 -3.40
N GLU A 172 31.05 6.74 -3.49
CA GLU A 172 30.65 5.61 -4.32
C GLU A 172 29.33 4.94 -3.88
N ASN A 173 28.91 5.12 -2.62
CA ASN A 173 27.63 4.62 -2.11
C ASN A 173 26.46 5.61 -2.26
N LEU A 174 26.72 6.86 -2.66
CA LEU A 174 25.72 7.96 -2.60
C LEU A 174 24.62 7.92 -3.67
N ASP A 175 24.71 7.06 -4.70
CA ASP A 175 23.72 7.05 -5.81
C ASP A 175 23.51 5.66 -6.43
N SER A 176 23.45 4.60 -5.62
CA SER A 176 23.06 3.27 -6.10
C SER A 176 21.54 3.21 -6.34
N ARG A 177 21.09 3.70 -7.50
CA ARG A 177 19.73 3.48 -8.00
C ARG A 177 19.67 2.17 -8.78
N GLN A 178 18.66 1.36 -8.50
CA GLN A 178 18.40 0.12 -9.23
C GLN A 178 16.92 0.04 -9.62
N PRO A 179 16.60 -0.29 -10.88
CA PRO A 179 15.23 -0.57 -11.26
C PRO A 179 14.73 -1.85 -10.58
N LEU A 180 13.49 -1.84 -10.11
CA LEU A 180 12.76 -3.03 -9.67
C LEU A 180 12.04 -3.62 -10.89
N VAL A 181 12.71 -4.56 -11.56
CA VAL A 181 12.13 -5.29 -12.69
C VAL A 181 11.21 -6.40 -12.16
N PRO A 182 9.96 -6.50 -12.63
CA PRO A 182 9.02 -7.50 -12.11
C PRO A 182 9.54 -8.94 -12.27
N GLY A 183 9.47 -9.73 -11.19
CA GLY A 183 9.96 -11.11 -11.11
C GLY A 183 11.47 -11.23 -10.89
N GLU A 184 12.23 -10.13 -11.00
CA GLU A 184 13.66 -10.14 -10.72
C GLU A 184 13.93 -9.79 -9.26
N ARG A 185 14.86 -10.55 -8.67
CA ARG A 185 15.36 -10.29 -7.33
C ARG A 185 16.53 -9.32 -7.40
N ILE A 186 16.42 -8.20 -6.72
CA ILE A 186 17.50 -7.23 -6.59
C ILE A 186 18.08 -7.23 -5.17
N ARG A 187 19.28 -6.68 -5.03
CA ARG A 187 19.92 -6.42 -3.74
C ARG A 187 20.38 -4.98 -3.69
N ILE A 188 19.93 -4.25 -2.67
CA ILE A 188 20.27 -2.86 -2.43
C ILE A 188 20.62 -2.66 -0.96
N GLY A 189 21.84 -2.19 -0.71
CA GLY A 189 22.47 -2.33 0.60
C GLY A 189 22.53 -3.81 1.01
N SER A 190 22.04 -4.09 2.20
CA SER A 190 21.95 -5.42 2.80
C SER A 190 20.57 -6.08 2.65
N LEU A 191 19.58 -5.38 2.07
CA LEU A 191 18.28 -5.95 1.76
C LEU A 191 18.24 -6.58 0.37
N ALA A 192 17.43 -7.62 0.25
CA ALA A 192 17.04 -8.21 -1.02
C ALA A 192 15.52 -8.18 -1.16
N MET A 193 15.04 -7.91 -2.37
CA MET A 193 13.61 -7.78 -2.63
C MET A 193 13.24 -8.17 -4.06
N THR A 194 11.98 -8.55 -4.23
CA THR A 194 11.38 -8.91 -5.53
C THR A 194 10.03 -8.20 -5.65
N LEU A 195 9.79 -7.56 -6.79
CA LEU A 195 8.50 -6.96 -7.12
C LEU A 195 7.74 -7.86 -8.10
N GLU A 196 6.44 -8.05 -7.91
CA GLU A 196 5.60 -8.89 -8.77
C GLU A 196 4.27 -8.20 -9.06
N PRO A 197 3.65 -8.40 -10.23
CA PRO A 197 2.25 -8.01 -10.44
C PRO A 197 1.33 -8.79 -9.49
N ALA A 198 0.33 -8.13 -8.92
CA ALA A 198 -0.60 -8.72 -7.96
C ALA A 198 -1.93 -9.15 -8.57
#